data_AF-A0A532DK04-F1
#
_entry.id   AF-A0A532DK04-F1
#
_cell.length_a   1.000
_cell.length_b   1.000
_cell.length_c   1.000
_cell.angle_alpha   90.00
_cell.angle_beta   90.00
_cell.angle_gamma   90.00
#
_symmetry.space_group_name_H-M   'P 1'
#
loop_
_entity.id
_entity.type
_entity.pdbx_description
1 polymer ?
#
loop_
_entity_poly.entity_id
_entity_poly.type
_entity_poly.pdbx_seq_one_letter_code
_entity_poly.pdbx_strand_id
1 'polypeptide(L)'
;FHAHALDLVRSLGGTAELNGMPNEIPNAIPFAEDRAERPYDADAVARFFKASIAVTAVLQTFRTAYLGKVSPVHLFWGSFDLAVTRFSGRRAPLHLGGIPALPDEITREAYSHEVSSAGFWPGGGAVDFPAFYSYAYPAPAAFAAPEIVPDAAYYEASLGEFLLPYDAVRGAADPEAILMGFLGSTYRAAADLAEWDAAALECAIGQPRRPRRL
;
A
#
# COMPACT_ATOMS: atom_id res chain seq x y z
N PHE A 1 4.91 27.57 -0.73
CA PHE A 1 4.06 26.61 0.01
C PHE A 1 4.54 26.42 1.45
N HIS A 2 5.76 25.91 1.68
CA HIS A 2 6.27 25.54 3.02
C HIS A 2 6.11 26.60 4.12
N ALA A 3 6.60 27.83 3.91
CA ALA A 3 6.49 28.90 4.91
C ALA A 3 5.03 29.20 5.28
N HIS A 4 4.16 29.33 4.27
CA HIS A 4 2.73 29.57 4.48
C HIS A 4 2.06 28.41 5.25
N ALA A 5 2.41 27.16 4.96
CA ALA A 5 1.88 26.01 5.69
C ALA A 5 2.28 26.05 7.18
N LEU A 6 3.54 26.36 7.49
CA LEU A 6 4.01 26.52 8.87
C LEU A 6 3.31 27.68 9.60
N ASP A 7 3.11 28.81 8.91
CA ASP A 7 2.41 29.96 9.48
C ASP A 7 0.93 29.66 9.76
N LEU A 8 0.26 28.91 8.88
CA LEU A 8 -1.10 28.44 9.13
C LEU A 8 -1.17 27.55 10.36
N VAL A 9 -0.27 26.57 10.51
CA VAL A 9 -0.22 25.71 11.70
C VAL A 9 -0.03 26.54 12.97
N ARG A 10 0.89 27.51 12.95
CA ARG A 10 1.12 28.43 14.09
C ARG A 10 -0.11 29.28 14.41
N SER A 11 -0.81 29.78 13.38
CA SER A 11 -2.01 30.61 13.56
C SER A 11 -3.16 29.85 14.23
N LEU A 12 -3.21 28.53 14.05
CA LEU A 12 -4.15 27.63 14.71
C LEU A 12 -3.69 27.19 16.12
N GLY A 13 -2.55 27.71 16.61
CA GLY A 13 -1.98 27.39 17.91
C GLY A 13 -1.08 26.15 17.92
N GLY A 14 -0.74 25.58 16.76
CA GLY A 14 0.15 24.44 16.65
C GLY A 14 1.63 24.82 16.59
N THR A 15 2.50 23.91 16.99
CA THR A 15 3.95 23.98 16.78
C THR A 15 4.38 22.87 15.84
N ALA A 16 4.83 23.23 14.64
CA ALA A 16 5.34 22.26 13.66
C ALA A 16 6.87 22.25 13.67
N GLU A 17 7.44 21.17 14.21
CA GLU A 17 8.83 20.79 13.97
C GLU A 17 8.82 19.66 12.95
N LEU A 18 9.30 19.95 11.74
CA LEU A 18 9.28 19.02 10.62
C LEU A 18 10.71 18.76 10.15
N ASN A 19 10.98 17.52 9.74
CA ASN A 19 12.13 17.26 8.90
C ASN A 19 11.89 17.98 7.55
N GLY A 20 12.77 18.93 7.20
CA GLY A 20 12.60 19.83 6.05
C GLY A 20 12.82 19.17 4.68
N MET A 21 13.03 17.85 4.64
CA MET A 21 13.30 17.07 3.43
C MET A 21 12.13 16.12 3.09
N PRO A 22 11.76 15.99 1.81
CA PRO A 22 10.88 14.92 1.35
C PRO A 22 11.53 13.54 1.54
N ASN A 23 10.74 12.55 1.97
CA ASN A 23 11.14 11.13 1.98
C ASN A 23 10.77 10.45 0.66
N GLU A 24 11.42 9.33 0.35
CA GLU A 24 11.08 8.41 -0.77
C GLU A 24 11.23 8.99 -2.18
N ILE A 25 11.73 10.23 -2.31
CA ILE A 25 11.95 10.91 -3.59
C ILE A 25 13.46 11.03 -3.84
N PRO A 26 13.98 10.44 -4.94
CA PRO A 26 15.38 10.64 -5.34
C PRO A 26 15.67 12.12 -5.66
N ASN A 27 16.81 12.64 -5.19
CA ASN A 27 17.26 14.02 -5.45
C ASN A 27 16.22 15.08 -5.06
N ALA A 28 15.51 14.86 -3.96
CA ALA A 28 14.46 15.76 -3.49
C ALA A 28 14.98 17.16 -3.17
N ILE A 29 14.21 18.18 -3.52
CA ILE A 29 14.46 19.58 -3.14
C ILE A 29 13.92 19.79 -1.71
N PRO A 30 14.70 20.40 -0.80
CA PRO A 30 14.20 20.75 0.53
C PRO A 30 12.91 21.58 0.45
N PHE A 31 11.93 21.32 1.33
CA PHE A 31 10.64 22.02 1.29
C PHE A 31 10.80 23.55 1.40
N ALA A 32 11.80 24.01 2.16
CA ALA A 32 12.10 25.42 2.33
C ALA A 32 12.66 26.08 1.05
N GLU A 33 13.19 25.31 0.10
CA GLU A 33 13.79 25.79 -1.15
C GLU A 33 12.89 25.52 -2.35
N ASP A 34 11.95 24.60 -2.23
CA ASP A 34 11.03 24.26 -3.31
C ASP A 34 10.08 25.43 -3.63
N ARG A 35 10.22 25.96 -4.84
CA ARG A 35 9.40 27.04 -5.40
C ARG A 35 8.76 26.64 -6.73
N ALA A 36 8.87 25.37 -7.12
CA ALA A 36 8.34 24.91 -8.39
C ALA A 36 6.81 25.06 -8.42
N GLU A 37 6.30 25.58 -9.53
CA GLU A 37 4.86 25.64 -9.77
C GLU A 37 4.30 24.23 -9.95
N ARG A 38 3.18 23.97 -9.28
CA ARG A 38 2.45 22.71 -9.36
C ARG A 38 0.98 23.07 -9.61
N PRO A 39 0.55 23.16 -10.87
CA PRO A 39 -0.83 23.52 -11.19
C PRO A 39 -1.77 22.47 -10.60
N TYR A 40 -2.84 22.94 -9.97
CA TYR A 40 -3.86 22.08 -9.40
C TYR A 40 -4.86 21.68 -10.49
N ASP A 41 -4.91 20.39 -10.82
CA ASP A 41 -5.95 19.82 -11.66
C ASP A 41 -7.09 19.26 -10.78
N ALA A 42 -8.17 20.05 -10.66
CA ALA A 42 -9.33 19.71 -9.86
C ALA A 42 -10.01 18.42 -10.32
N ASP A 43 -10.04 18.16 -11.63
CA ASP A 43 -10.69 16.98 -12.19
C ASP A 43 -9.87 15.73 -11.91
N ALA A 44 -8.53 15.81 -12.02
CA ALA A 44 -7.65 14.72 -11.63
C ALA A 44 -7.79 14.37 -10.14
N VAL A 45 -7.82 15.38 -9.27
CA VAL A 45 -7.99 15.16 -7.82
C VAL A 45 -9.36 14.57 -7.50
N ALA A 46 -10.43 15.02 -8.17
CA ALA A 46 -11.76 14.44 -8.01
C ALA A 46 -11.83 12.98 -8.46
N ARG A 47 -11.16 12.61 -9.57
CA ARG A 47 -11.06 11.22 -10.03
C ARG A 47 -10.28 10.36 -9.03
N PHE A 48 -9.12 10.82 -8.57
CA PHE A 48 -8.33 10.12 -7.57
C PHE A 48 -9.12 9.91 -6.28
N PHE A 49 -9.79 10.94 -5.77
CA PHE A 49 -10.60 10.82 -4.54
C PHE A 49 -11.70 9.76 -4.67
N LYS A 50 -12.43 9.75 -5.79
CA LYS A 50 -13.46 8.73 -6.06
C LYS A 50 -12.87 7.32 -6.14
N ALA A 51 -11.75 7.16 -6.84
CA ALA A 51 -11.05 5.89 -6.91
C ALA A 51 -10.61 5.42 -5.52
N SER A 52 -9.99 6.30 -4.72
CA SER A 52 -9.53 6.01 -3.37
C SER A 52 -10.66 5.57 -2.43
N ILE A 53 -11.85 6.17 -2.51
CA ILE A 53 -13.02 5.71 -1.74
C ILE A 53 -13.43 4.29 -2.14
N ALA A 54 -13.55 4.02 -3.44
CA ALA A 54 -13.97 2.70 -3.94
C ALA A 54 -12.94 1.62 -3.58
N VAL A 55 -11.66 1.90 -3.79
CA VAL A 55 -10.55 1.01 -3.41
C VAL A 55 -10.53 0.75 -1.91
N THR A 56 -10.69 1.80 -1.08
CA THR A 56 -10.72 1.66 0.38
C THR A 56 -11.82 0.71 0.83
N ALA A 57 -13.00 0.73 0.20
CA ALA A 57 -14.08 -0.20 0.54
C ALA A 57 -13.67 -1.66 0.31
N VAL A 58 -13.03 -1.96 -0.83
CA VAL A 58 -12.56 -3.34 -1.13
C VAL A 58 -11.43 -3.74 -0.20
N LEU A 59 -10.45 -2.86 0.06
CA LEU A 59 -9.36 -3.14 1.01
C LEU A 59 -9.90 -3.39 2.42
N GLN A 60 -10.92 -2.64 2.86
CA GLN A 60 -11.57 -2.89 4.15
C GLN A 60 -12.27 -4.26 4.18
N THR A 61 -12.94 -4.67 3.11
CA THR A 61 -13.52 -6.02 2.99
C THR A 61 -12.43 -7.08 3.05
N PHE A 62 -11.33 -6.92 2.31
CA PHE A 62 -10.18 -7.81 2.35
C PHE A 62 -9.62 -7.97 3.76
N ARG A 63 -9.54 -6.91 4.57
CA ARG A 63 -9.07 -6.99 5.97
C ARG A 63 -9.89 -7.94 6.85
N THR A 64 -11.18 -8.10 6.56
CA THR A 64 -12.08 -8.88 7.42
C THR A 64 -11.81 -10.38 7.42
N ALA A 65 -11.12 -10.90 6.40
CA ALA A 65 -10.78 -12.32 6.27
C ALA A 65 -9.51 -12.70 7.06
N TYR A 66 -9.02 -11.84 7.96
CA TYR A 66 -7.79 -12.04 8.72
C TYR A 66 -8.02 -11.83 10.22
N LEU A 67 -7.54 -12.77 11.02
CA LEU A 67 -7.65 -12.81 12.48
C LEU A 67 -6.42 -12.22 13.19
N GLY A 68 -5.27 -12.22 12.51
CA GLY A 68 -4.03 -11.65 13.02
C GLY A 68 -3.99 -10.12 13.01
N LYS A 69 -2.83 -9.55 13.34
CA LYS A 69 -2.62 -8.10 13.25
C LYS A 69 -2.70 -7.67 11.78
N VAL A 70 -3.46 -6.60 11.52
CA VAL A 70 -3.60 -6.00 10.20
C VAL A 70 -3.67 -4.48 10.34
N SER A 71 -2.92 -3.75 9.52
CA SER A 71 -2.95 -2.28 9.52
C SER A 71 -4.36 -1.79 9.16
N PRO A 72 -4.79 -0.59 9.58
CA PRO A 72 -5.85 0.12 8.86
C PRO A 72 -5.47 0.31 7.37
N VAL A 73 -6.45 0.71 6.54
CA VAL A 73 -6.15 1.19 5.19
C VAL A 73 -5.56 2.58 5.30
N HIS A 74 -4.29 2.74 4.93
CA HIS A 74 -3.53 3.99 5.09
C HIS A 74 -3.32 4.67 3.75
N LEU A 75 -3.23 5.99 3.75
CA LEU A 75 -2.62 6.76 2.67
C LEU A 75 -1.20 7.15 3.11
N PHE A 76 -0.19 6.65 2.41
CA PHE A 76 1.20 7.04 2.62
C PHE A 76 1.54 8.21 1.70
N TRP A 77 2.10 9.29 2.25
CA TRP A 77 2.40 10.50 1.48
C TRP A 77 3.71 10.45 0.71
N GLY A 78 4.67 9.61 1.13
CA GLY A 78 5.96 9.47 0.45
C GLY A 78 5.80 8.78 -0.90
N SER A 79 5.30 7.56 -0.87
CA SER A 79 5.00 6.71 -2.03
C SER A 79 3.67 7.06 -2.72
N PHE A 80 2.86 7.90 -2.07
CA PHE A 80 1.57 8.38 -2.54
C PHE A 80 0.58 7.26 -2.88
N ASP A 81 0.40 6.34 -1.94
CA ASP A 81 -0.31 5.10 -2.15
C ASP A 81 -1.28 4.75 -1.02
N LEU A 82 -2.32 3.99 -1.37
CA LEU A 82 -3.13 3.31 -0.38
C LEU A 82 -2.52 1.95 -0.07
N ALA A 83 -2.40 1.59 1.20
CA ALA A 83 -1.92 0.25 1.57
C ALA A 83 -2.75 -0.38 2.70
N VAL A 84 -2.77 -1.71 2.68
CA VAL A 84 -3.18 -2.58 3.77
C VAL A 84 -2.17 -3.71 3.94
N THR A 85 -1.75 -3.93 5.18
CA THR A 85 -0.68 -4.87 5.50
C THR A 85 -1.14 -5.86 6.55
N ARG A 86 -1.00 -7.16 6.24
CA ARG A 86 -1.21 -8.28 7.17
C ARG A 86 0.13 -8.76 7.72
N PHE A 87 0.13 -9.19 8.97
CA PHE A 87 1.33 -9.59 9.69
C PHE A 87 1.21 -11.02 10.21
N SER A 88 2.19 -11.87 9.91
CA SER A 88 2.21 -13.27 10.40
C SER A 88 2.37 -13.37 11.92
N GLY A 89 2.94 -12.33 12.54
CA GLY A 89 3.35 -12.31 13.94
C GLY A 89 4.78 -12.81 14.17
N ARG A 90 5.44 -13.39 13.17
CA ARG A 90 6.86 -13.77 13.24
C ARG A 90 7.76 -12.57 12.90
N ARG A 91 8.96 -12.54 13.49
CA ARG A 91 9.97 -11.52 13.19
C ARG A 91 10.54 -11.74 11.78
N ALA A 92 10.75 -10.65 11.06
CA ALA A 92 11.47 -10.67 9.80
C ALA A 92 12.98 -10.47 10.03
N PRO A 93 13.83 -10.85 9.07
CA PRO A 93 15.22 -10.37 9.01
C PRO A 93 15.27 -8.84 9.02
N LEU A 94 16.44 -8.28 9.36
CA LEU A 94 16.60 -6.83 9.34
C LEU A 94 16.53 -6.28 7.90
N HIS A 95 15.71 -5.26 7.67
CA HIS A 95 15.62 -4.62 6.36
C HIS A 95 16.96 -3.99 5.96
N LEU A 96 17.38 -4.23 4.71
CA LEU A 96 18.67 -3.75 4.19
C LEU A 96 18.73 -2.22 4.16
N GLY A 97 17.57 -1.56 4.09
CA GLY A 97 17.47 -0.11 3.99
C GLY A 97 17.65 0.35 2.55
N GLY A 98 18.17 1.57 2.37
CA GLY A 98 18.53 2.09 1.05
C GLY A 98 17.37 2.67 0.25
N ILE A 99 16.22 2.92 0.89
CA ILE A 99 15.11 3.65 0.26
C ILE A 99 15.53 5.13 0.14
N PRO A 100 15.42 5.75 -1.06
CA PRO A 100 15.86 7.12 -1.28
C PRO A 100 15.27 8.10 -0.28
N ALA A 101 16.12 8.94 0.32
CA ALA A 101 15.72 9.97 1.28
C ALA A 101 14.89 9.47 2.49
N LEU A 102 14.89 8.17 2.79
CA LEU A 102 14.21 7.60 3.97
C LEU A 102 15.26 7.01 4.92
N PRO A 103 15.33 7.43 6.20
CA PRO A 103 16.26 6.85 7.15
C PRO A 103 16.04 5.34 7.33
N ASP A 104 17.12 4.56 7.24
CA ASP A 104 17.08 3.09 7.37
C ASP A 104 16.40 2.61 8.65
N GLU A 105 16.53 3.37 9.75
CA GLU A 105 15.88 3.05 11.03
C GLU A 105 14.36 3.02 10.93
N ILE A 106 13.76 3.91 10.13
CA ILE A 106 12.31 3.97 9.91
C ILE A 106 11.87 2.73 9.13
N THR A 107 12.60 2.39 8.06
CA THR A 107 12.32 1.20 7.26
C THR A 107 12.47 -0.08 8.08
N ARG A 108 13.53 -0.19 8.89
CA ARG A 108 13.78 -1.36 9.74
C ARG A 108 12.72 -1.52 10.83
N GLU A 109 12.21 -0.42 11.38
CA GLU A 109 11.09 -0.46 12.33
C GLU A 109 9.79 -0.89 11.63
N ALA A 110 9.48 -0.29 10.47
CA ALA A 110 8.28 -0.58 9.69
C ALA A 110 8.20 -2.05 9.24
N TYR A 111 9.36 -2.65 8.91
CA TYR A 111 9.49 -4.03 8.42
C TYR A 111 10.09 -4.99 9.47
N SER A 112 9.82 -4.76 10.75
CA SER A 112 10.33 -5.62 11.85
C SER A 112 9.74 -7.03 11.90
N HIS A 113 8.60 -7.26 11.25
CA HIS A 113 7.87 -8.53 11.22
C HIS A 113 7.56 -8.94 9.79
N GLU A 114 7.28 -10.22 9.58
CA GLU A 114 6.88 -10.70 8.27
C GLU A 114 5.53 -10.10 7.87
N VAL A 115 5.45 -9.61 6.64
CA VAL A 115 4.28 -8.93 6.10
C VAL A 115 3.89 -9.45 4.72
N SER A 116 2.59 -9.39 4.45
CA SER A 116 2.00 -9.38 3.11
C SER A 116 1.27 -8.05 3.00
N SER A 117 1.71 -7.20 2.08
CA SER A 117 1.17 -5.87 1.86
C SER A 117 0.56 -5.80 0.47
N ALA A 118 -0.53 -5.04 0.35
CA ALA A 118 -1.17 -4.78 -0.92
C ALA A 118 -1.82 -3.40 -0.92
N GLY A 119 -1.92 -2.80 -2.09
CA GLY A 119 -2.31 -1.41 -2.17
C GLY A 119 -2.66 -0.92 -3.57
N PHE A 120 -2.72 0.40 -3.70
CA PHE A 120 -3.06 1.10 -4.93
C PHE A 120 -2.22 2.37 -5.11
N TRP A 121 -1.62 2.50 -6.29
CA TRP A 121 -0.98 3.72 -6.77
C TRP A 121 -1.82 4.41 -7.83
N PRO A 122 -1.89 5.75 -7.84
CA PRO A 122 -2.45 6.50 -8.96
C PRO A 122 -1.51 6.57 -10.19
N GLY A 123 -0.30 6.02 -10.10
CA GLY A 123 0.76 6.11 -11.11
C GLY A 123 1.70 7.31 -10.90
N GLY A 124 2.68 7.47 -11.78
CA GLY A 124 3.65 8.57 -11.74
C GLY A 124 4.87 8.34 -10.83
N GLY A 125 5.08 7.09 -10.43
CA GLY A 125 6.26 6.63 -9.68
C GLY A 125 7.06 5.63 -10.49
N ALA A 126 7.38 4.47 -9.91
CA ALA A 126 8.06 3.40 -10.64
C ALA A 126 7.18 2.74 -11.73
N VAL A 127 5.86 2.97 -11.66
CA VAL A 127 4.88 2.59 -12.67
C VAL A 127 4.12 3.84 -13.12
N ASP A 128 4.05 4.05 -14.43
CA ASP A 128 3.47 5.26 -15.04
C ASP A 128 1.94 5.26 -15.08
N PHE A 129 1.30 4.12 -14.82
CA PHE A 129 -0.15 3.96 -14.84
C PHE A 129 -0.70 3.61 -13.44
N PRO A 130 -1.99 3.91 -13.16
CA PRO A 130 -2.60 3.51 -11.90
C PRO A 130 -2.69 1.99 -11.80
N ALA A 131 -2.25 1.44 -10.67
CA ALA A 131 -2.17 -0.01 -10.49
C ALA A 131 -2.44 -0.39 -9.04
N PHE A 132 -3.00 -1.59 -8.86
CA PHE A 132 -2.94 -2.30 -7.59
C PHE A 132 -1.63 -3.06 -7.53
N TYR A 133 -1.08 -3.18 -6.33
CA TYR A 133 0.17 -3.87 -6.10
C TYR A 133 0.07 -4.83 -4.92
N SER A 134 0.96 -5.82 -4.85
CA SER A 134 1.11 -6.69 -3.68
C SER A 134 2.51 -7.28 -3.58
N TYR A 135 3.07 -7.25 -2.37
CA TYR A 135 4.39 -7.78 -2.07
C TYR A 135 4.42 -8.47 -0.69
N ALA A 136 5.50 -9.19 -0.44
CA ALA A 136 5.79 -9.78 0.87
C ALA A 136 7.17 -9.35 1.34
N TYR A 137 7.32 -9.15 2.66
CA TYR A 137 8.63 -8.94 3.28
C TYR A 137 8.81 -9.86 4.49
N PRO A 138 9.89 -10.66 4.54
CA PRO A 138 10.77 -10.97 3.41
C PRO A 138 9.98 -11.66 2.30
N ALA A 139 10.37 -11.45 1.05
CA ALA A 139 9.76 -12.17 -0.06
C ALA A 139 10.12 -13.67 0.06
N PRO A 140 9.15 -14.59 0.11
CA PRO A 140 9.45 -16.01 0.22
C PRO A 140 10.09 -16.54 -1.06
N ALA A 141 10.77 -17.68 -0.96
CA ALA A 141 11.35 -18.32 -2.13
C ALA A 141 10.25 -18.64 -3.16
N ALA A 142 10.54 -18.40 -4.44
CA ALA A 142 9.60 -18.59 -5.55
C ALA A 142 8.31 -17.74 -5.48
N PHE A 143 8.32 -16.61 -4.76
CA PHE A 143 7.14 -15.74 -4.65
C PHE A 143 6.54 -15.29 -5.99
N ALA A 144 7.35 -15.18 -7.05
CA ALA A 144 6.91 -14.80 -8.40
C ALA A 144 6.26 -15.94 -9.21
N ALA A 145 6.34 -17.18 -8.73
CA ALA A 145 5.96 -18.37 -9.50
C ALA A 145 4.46 -18.72 -9.50
N PRO A 146 3.69 -18.49 -8.41
CA PRO A 146 2.27 -18.83 -8.38
C PRO A 146 1.46 -18.10 -9.45
N GLU A 147 0.45 -18.77 -9.99
CA GLU A 147 -0.55 -18.15 -10.84
C GLU A 147 -1.44 -17.23 -10.00
N ILE A 148 -1.43 -15.94 -10.35
CA ILE A 148 -2.25 -14.91 -9.73
C ILE A 148 -3.46 -14.64 -10.61
N VAL A 149 -4.62 -14.48 -9.98
CA VAL A 149 -5.85 -14.09 -10.67
C VAL A 149 -6.16 -12.63 -10.37
N PRO A 150 -6.74 -11.86 -11.30
CA PRO A 150 -7.14 -12.24 -12.66
C PRO A 150 -5.92 -12.38 -13.60
N ASP A 151 -6.12 -12.92 -14.80
CA ASP A 151 -5.09 -13.06 -15.85
C ASP A 151 -4.39 -11.74 -16.24
N ALA A 152 -5.01 -10.61 -15.93
CA ALA A 152 -4.42 -9.28 -16.13
C ALA A 152 -3.35 -8.92 -15.09
N ALA A 153 -3.24 -9.69 -14.00
CA ALA A 153 -2.20 -9.51 -12.99
C ALA A 153 -0.90 -10.17 -13.44
N TYR A 154 0.24 -9.57 -13.07
CA TYR A 154 1.57 -10.08 -13.43
C TYR A 154 2.60 -9.70 -12.37
N TYR A 155 3.74 -10.39 -12.35
CA TYR A 155 4.85 -10.07 -11.47
C TYR A 155 5.83 -9.10 -12.15
N GLU A 156 6.10 -7.96 -11.52
CA GLU A 156 7.09 -6.98 -11.97
C GLU A 156 8.42 -7.23 -11.26
N ALA A 157 9.34 -7.91 -11.94
CA ALA A 157 10.60 -8.35 -11.36
C ALA A 157 11.50 -7.21 -10.90
N SER A 158 11.41 -6.04 -11.54
CA SER A 158 12.20 -4.86 -11.14
C SER A 158 11.75 -4.27 -9.80
N LEU A 159 10.49 -4.47 -9.43
CA LEU A 159 9.90 -4.04 -8.16
C LEU A 159 9.91 -5.14 -7.10
N GLY A 160 9.85 -6.40 -7.54
CA GLY A 160 9.67 -7.53 -6.64
C GLY A 160 8.23 -7.69 -6.15
N GLU A 161 7.27 -7.22 -6.96
CA GLU A 161 5.85 -7.14 -6.57
C GLU A 161 4.92 -7.63 -7.68
N PHE A 162 3.74 -8.08 -7.31
CA PHE A 162 2.65 -8.31 -8.25
C PHE A 162 1.92 -7.01 -8.55
N LEU A 163 1.57 -6.78 -9.81
CA LEU A 163 0.80 -5.64 -10.27
C LEU A 163 -0.50 -6.09 -10.95
N LEU A 164 -1.55 -5.29 -10.77
CA LEU A 164 -2.80 -5.40 -11.51
C LEU A 164 -3.21 -4.00 -12.00
N PRO A 165 -3.26 -3.74 -13.32
CA PRO A 165 -3.65 -2.44 -13.85
C PRO A 165 -5.04 -2.01 -13.38
N TYR A 166 -5.19 -0.76 -12.93
CA TYR A 166 -6.47 -0.20 -12.49
C TYR A 166 -7.55 -0.30 -13.56
N ASP A 167 -7.18 -0.14 -14.83
CA ASP A 167 -8.09 -0.19 -15.96
C ASP A 167 -8.72 -1.58 -16.15
N ALA A 168 -7.97 -2.66 -15.83
CA ALA A 168 -8.49 -4.02 -15.85
C ALA A 168 -9.57 -4.23 -14.78
N VAL A 169 -9.45 -3.55 -13.64
CA VAL A 169 -10.44 -3.61 -12.54
C VAL A 169 -11.64 -2.73 -12.83
N ARG A 170 -11.43 -1.45 -13.14
CA ARG A 170 -12.53 -0.50 -13.35
C ARG A 170 -13.42 -0.84 -14.55
N GLY A 171 -12.85 -1.52 -15.55
CA GLY A 171 -13.55 -1.93 -16.78
C GLY A 171 -14.24 -3.29 -16.67
N ALA A 172 -14.05 -4.02 -15.57
CA ALA A 172 -14.65 -5.33 -15.37
C ALA A 172 -16.15 -5.24 -15.08
N ALA A 173 -16.87 -6.33 -15.37
CA ALA A 173 -18.28 -6.47 -15.02
C ALA A 173 -18.51 -6.47 -13.50
N ASP A 174 -17.55 -7.01 -12.74
CA ASP A 174 -17.53 -6.99 -11.28
C ASP A 174 -16.13 -6.55 -10.77
N PRO A 175 -15.91 -5.24 -10.63
CA PRO A 175 -14.62 -4.69 -10.20
C PRO A 175 -14.20 -5.17 -8.80
N GLU A 176 -15.14 -5.34 -7.88
CA GLU A 176 -14.86 -5.77 -6.51
C GLU A 176 -14.38 -7.22 -6.49
N ALA A 177 -15.04 -8.11 -7.22
CA ALA A 177 -14.62 -9.50 -7.33
C ALA A 177 -13.25 -9.65 -7.98
N ILE A 178 -12.95 -8.86 -9.02
CA ILE A 178 -11.64 -8.85 -9.68
C ILE A 178 -10.54 -8.44 -8.70
N LEU A 179 -10.72 -7.33 -7.98
CA LEU A 179 -9.73 -6.87 -7.02
C LEU A 179 -9.59 -7.83 -5.83
N MET A 180 -10.69 -8.39 -5.32
CA MET A 180 -10.64 -9.41 -4.26
C MET A 180 -9.92 -10.69 -4.73
N GLY A 181 -10.05 -11.06 -6.00
CA GLY A 181 -9.30 -12.17 -6.60
C GLY A 181 -7.79 -11.93 -6.57
N PHE A 182 -7.35 -10.72 -6.95
CA PHE A 182 -5.95 -10.31 -6.87
C PHE A 182 -5.43 -10.33 -5.44
N LEU A 183 -6.08 -9.58 -4.54
CA LEU A 183 -5.66 -9.49 -3.13
C LEU A 183 -5.61 -10.88 -2.47
N GLY A 184 -6.60 -11.74 -2.75
CA GLY A 184 -6.68 -13.07 -2.19
C GLY A 184 -5.67 -14.06 -2.77
N SER A 185 -5.34 -13.98 -4.06
CA SER A 185 -4.34 -14.87 -4.67
C SER A 185 -2.91 -14.47 -4.34
N THR A 186 -2.58 -13.17 -4.32
CA THR A 186 -1.24 -12.71 -3.94
C THR A 186 -0.97 -12.92 -2.45
N TYR A 187 -1.96 -12.72 -1.58
CA TYR A 187 -1.84 -13.04 -0.16
C TYR A 187 -1.59 -14.54 0.07
N ARG A 188 -2.34 -15.44 -0.60
CA ARG A 188 -2.11 -16.88 -0.48
C ARG A 188 -0.72 -17.26 -0.98
N ALA A 189 -0.29 -16.71 -2.11
CA ALA A 189 1.09 -16.89 -2.59
C ALA A 189 2.12 -16.51 -1.53
N ALA A 190 1.94 -15.38 -0.83
CA ALA A 190 2.83 -14.95 0.24
C ALA A 190 2.76 -15.89 1.47
N ALA A 191 1.56 -16.11 1.98
CA ALA A 191 1.31 -16.84 3.22
C ALA A 191 1.66 -18.34 3.11
N ASP A 192 1.30 -18.98 2.00
CA ASP A 192 1.56 -20.41 1.79
C ASP A 192 3.06 -20.67 1.61
N LEU A 193 3.74 -19.89 0.76
CA LEU A 193 5.19 -20.04 0.53
C LEU A 193 6.04 -19.65 1.74
N ALA A 194 5.53 -18.76 2.60
CA ALA A 194 6.15 -18.42 3.87
C ALA A 194 5.68 -19.32 5.02
N GLU A 195 4.84 -20.32 4.78
CA GLU A 195 4.32 -21.24 5.81
C GLU A 195 3.68 -20.51 7.01
N TRP A 196 2.80 -19.54 6.72
CA TRP A 196 2.00 -18.86 7.75
C TRP A 196 0.92 -19.80 8.31
N ASP A 197 0.58 -19.68 9.59
CA ASP A 197 -0.46 -20.49 10.22
C ASP A 197 -1.86 -20.02 9.77
N ALA A 198 -2.32 -20.54 8.62
CA ALA A 198 -3.62 -20.19 8.06
C ALA A 198 -4.78 -20.47 9.04
N ALA A 199 -4.70 -21.53 9.84
CA ALA A 199 -5.76 -21.86 10.80
C ALA A 199 -5.87 -20.83 11.94
N ALA A 200 -4.74 -20.25 12.36
CA ALA A 200 -4.72 -19.18 13.34
C ALA A 200 -5.01 -17.78 12.75
N LEU A 201 -4.69 -17.57 11.48
CA LEU A 201 -4.65 -16.24 10.87
C LEU A 201 -5.84 -15.94 9.96
N GLU A 202 -6.55 -16.93 9.44
CA GLU A 202 -7.55 -16.73 8.40
C GLU A 202 -8.97 -17.03 8.87
N CYS A 203 -9.93 -16.34 8.27
CA CYS A 203 -11.33 -16.66 8.40
C CYS A 203 -12.12 -16.29 7.15
N ALA A 204 -13.39 -16.67 7.10
CA ALA A 204 -14.29 -16.24 6.03
C ALA A 204 -14.41 -14.70 5.99
N ILE A 205 -14.61 -14.15 4.79
CA ILE A 205 -14.86 -12.71 4.60
C ILE A 205 -16.01 -12.27 5.50
N GLY A 206 -15.78 -11.20 6.23
CA GLY A 206 -16.73 -10.62 7.18
C GLY A 206 -17.95 -10.05 6.47
N GLN A 207 -19.09 -10.11 7.16
CA GLN A 207 -20.32 -9.48 6.72
C GLN A 207 -20.59 -8.25 7.60
N PRO A 208 -20.80 -7.05 7.02
CA PRO A 208 -21.08 -5.86 7.80
C PRO A 208 -22.23 -6.09 8.79
N ARG A 209 -22.02 -5.68 10.05
CA ARG A 209 -22.98 -5.79 11.16
C ARG A 209 -23.34 -7.24 11.56
N ARG A 210 -22.56 -8.24 11.16
CA ARG A 210 -22.76 -9.64 11.57
C ARG A 210 -21.46 -10.20 12.20
N PRO A 211 -21.49 -10.64 13.47
CA PRO A 211 -20.32 -11.28 14.06
C PRO A 211 -20.04 -12.62 13.38
N ARG A 212 -18.76 -12.97 13.27
CA ARG A 212 -18.31 -14.27 12.77
C ARG A 212 -18.80 -15.38 13.70
N ARG A 213 -19.23 -16.51 13.14
CA ARG A 213 -19.49 -17.74 13.92
C ARG A 213 -18.16 -18.41 14.26
N LEU A 214 -18.01 -18.82 15.52
CA LEU A 214 -16.83 -19.54 16.03
C LEU A 214 -16.99 -21.04 15.79
#